data_AF-A0A0G1U004-F1
#
_entry.id   AF-A0A0G1U004-F1
#
_cell.length_a   1.000
_cell.length_b   1.000
_cell.length_c   1.000
_cell.angle_alpha   90.00
_cell.angle_beta   90.00
_cell.angle_gamma   90.00
#
_symmetry.space_group_name_H-M   'P 1'
#
loop_
_entity.id
_entity.type
_entity.pdbx_description
1 polymer ?
#
loop_
_entity_poly.entity_id
_entity_poly.type
_entity_poly.pdbx_seq_one_letter_code
_entity_poly.pdbx_strand_id
1 'polypeptide(L)'
;MSKELFVFDHDGTLTDPVATHDAYTDIFENQFARATGLPREVITKYIEPERKELRTSPEIYGWENDQGFIVTPATFDTYVLNRIAAKRAIVKMREALEPNIPDQNAVSQFLGDLHYASYPQLDPFYRPDAAYTMRELLPLGKLVIVSSSKPDHLLTKLQPFLRKNNIFDDNIEVRGNAQKHLISPNWERVPWSMKLPGLDTRDVLLRRENYGSIILSLGQRPYIIV
;
A
#
# COMPACT_ATOMS: atom_id res chain seq x y z
N MET A 1 -17.14 11.14 -30.95
CA MET A 1 -17.06 11.69 -29.58
C MET A 1 -15.76 11.16 -28.98
N SER A 2 -14.99 11.98 -28.24
CA SER A 2 -13.83 11.45 -27.52
C SER A 2 -14.33 10.48 -26.46
N LYS A 3 -13.79 9.25 -26.42
CA LYS A 3 -14.08 8.30 -25.34
C LYS A 3 -13.75 8.96 -24.00
N GLU A 4 -14.57 8.74 -22.98
CA GLU A 4 -14.27 9.21 -21.63
C GLU A 4 -13.00 8.54 -21.10
N LEU A 5 -12.34 9.16 -20.12
CA LEU A 5 -11.14 8.61 -19.48
C LEU A 5 -11.39 8.47 -18.00
N PHE A 6 -11.32 7.25 -17.50
CA PHE A 6 -11.44 6.96 -16.08
C PHE A 6 -10.09 6.50 -15.56
N VAL A 7 -9.64 7.12 -14.48
CA VAL A 7 -8.37 6.78 -13.83
C VAL A 7 -8.67 6.23 -12.45
N PHE A 8 -8.29 4.97 -12.22
CA PHE A 8 -8.41 4.30 -10.94
C PHE A 8 -7.07 4.28 -10.23
N ASP A 9 -7.05 4.67 -8.95
CA ASP A 9 -6.05 4.07 -8.06
C ASP A 9 -6.32 2.57 -7.94
N HIS A 10 -5.27 1.77 -7.77
CA HIS A 10 -5.39 0.34 -7.53
C HIS A 10 -5.57 0.05 -6.04
N ASP A 11 -4.63 0.49 -5.20
CA ASP A 11 -4.57 0.14 -3.79
C ASP A 11 -5.56 0.99 -2.99
N GLY A 12 -6.48 0.33 -2.26
CA GLY A 12 -7.50 1.00 -1.46
C GLY A 12 -8.75 1.44 -2.23
N THR A 13 -8.66 1.60 -3.55
CA THR A 13 -9.80 1.92 -4.43
C THR A 13 -10.37 0.66 -5.07
N LEU A 14 -9.56 -0.10 -5.84
CA LEU A 14 -9.99 -1.38 -6.41
C LEU A 14 -9.81 -2.54 -5.45
N THR A 15 -8.87 -2.43 -4.51
CA THR A 15 -8.59 -3.44 -3.49
C THR A 15 -9.15 -3.07 -2.13
N ASP A 16 -9.47 -4.08 -1.35
CA ASP A 16 -9.88 -4.00 0.04
C ASP A 16 -8.62 -3.93 0.93
N PRO A 17 -8.32 -2.77 1.53
CA PRO A 17 -7.13 -2.62 2.35
C PRO A 17 -7.20 -3.43 3.65
N VAL A 18 -8.40 -3.71 4.18
CA VAL A 18 -8.57 -4.47 5.42
C VAL A 18 -8.31 -5.95 5.17
N ALA A 19 -8.92 -6.54 4.15
CA ALA A 19 -8.67 -7.93 3.80
C ALA A 19 -7.19 -8.16 3.42
N THR A 20 -6.59 -7.19 2.71
CA THR A 20 -5.15 -7.18 2.39
C THR A 20 -4.29 -7.13 3.66
N HIS A 21 -4.72 -6.36 4.67
CA HIS A 21 -4.02 -6.24 5.95
C HIS A 21 -3.94 -7.56 6.71
N ASP A 22 -5.07 -8.24 6.84
CA ASP A 22 -5.18 -9.47 7.60
C ASP A 22 -4.33 -10.58 6.96
N ALA A 23 -4.44 -10.74 5.64
CA ALA A 23 -3.67 -11.75 4.91
C ALA A 23 -2.15 -11.51 4.97
N TYR A 24 -1.71 -10.26 4.80
CA TYR A 24 -0.28 -9.95 4.88
C TYR A 24 0.26 -10.16 6.30
N THR A 25 -0.52 -9.85 7.34
CA THR A 25 -0.14 -10.05 8.73
C THR A 25 0.19 -11.52 9.00
N ASP A 26 -0.67 -12.43 8.54
CA ASP A 26 -0.44 -13.87 8.64
C ASP A 26 0.83 -14.31 7.91
N ILE A 27 1.01 -13.85 6.66
CA ILE A 27 2.20 -14.18 5.86
C ILE A 27 3.48 -13.66 6.55
N PHE A 28 3.45 -12.41 7.01
CA PHE A 28 4.59 -11.74 7.63
C PHE A 28 5.04 -12.47 8.91
N GLU A 29 4.09 -12.83 9.78
CA GLU A 29 4.40 -13.58 11.00
C GLU A 29 4.97 -14.96 10.71
N ASN A 30 4.46 -15.64 9.68
CA ASN A 30 5.01 -16.91 9.23
C ASN A 30 6.45 -16.77 8.71
N GLN A 31 6.76 -15.71 7.95
CA GLN A 31 8.14 -15.44 7.51
C GLN A 31 9.04 -15.09 8.69
N PHE A 32 8.55 -14.31 9.65
CA PHE A 32 9.29 -13.97 10.86
C PHE A 32 9.62 -15.23 11.67
N ALA A 33 8.64 -16.09 11.90
CA ALA A 33 8.81 -17.37 12.60
C ALA A 33 9.86 -18.25 11.91
N ARG A 34 9.80 -18.37 10.57
CA ARG A 34 10.81 -19.10 9.78
C ARG A 34 12.22 -18.51 9.91
N ALA A 35 12.33 -17.18 9.84
CA ALA A 35 13.63 -16.51 9.88
C ALA A 35 14.30 -16.56 11.26
N THR A 36 13.52 -16.65 12.34
CA THR A 36 14.04 -16.70 13.73
C THR A 36 14.05 -18.10 14.34
N GLY A 37 13.35 -19.05 13.72
CA GLY A 37 13.12 -20.38 14.28
C GLY A 37 12.16 -20.40 15.48
N LEU A 38 11.52 -19.28 15.80
CA LEU A 38 10.55 -19.18 16.89
C LEU A 38 9.16 -19.62 16.45
N PRO A 39 8.34 -20.20 17.34
CA PRO A 39 6.94 -20.49 17.05
C PRO A 39 6.18 -19.21 16.67
N ARG A 40 5.25 -19.31 15.71
CA ARG A 40 4.44 -18.18 15.25
C ARG A 40 3.69 -17.53 16.41
N GLU A 41 3.19 -18.32 17.34
CA GLU A 41 2.43 -17.87 18.51
C GLU A 41 3.27 -16.95 19.41
N VAL A 42 4.58 -17.21 19.50
CA VAL A 42 5.52 -16.32 20.19
C VAL A 42 5.63 -15.01 19.43
N ILE A 43 5.80 -15.04 18.09
CA ILE A 43 5.85 -13.83 17.27
C ILE A 43 4.58 -12.98 17.45
N THR A 44 3.41 -13.58 17.28
CA THR A 44 2.11 -12.91 17.42
C THR A 44 1.95 -12.30 18.82
N LYS A 45 2.36 -13.01 19.88
CA LYS A 45 2.29 -12.51 21.27
C LYS A 45 3.04 -11.19 21.46
N TYR A 46 4.18 -11.00 20.80
CA TYR A 46 4.97 -9.76 20.92
C TYR A 46 4.54 -8.69 19.93
N ILE A 47 4.16 -9.04 18.69
CA ILE A 47 3.83 -8.05 17.65
C ILE A 47 2.42 -7.48 17.80
N GLU A 48 1.43 -8.29 18.15
CA GLU A 48 0.03 -7.86 18.15
C GLU A 48 -0.29 -6.72 19.15
N PRO A 49 0.26 -6.70 20.38
CA PRO A 49 0.12 -5.55 21.27
C PRO A 49 0.66 -4.25 20.67
N GLU A 50 1.80 -4.32 19.97
CA GLU A 50 2.38 -3.14 19.31
C GLU A 50 1.48 -2.66 18.18
N ARG A 51 0.91 -3.56 17.36
CA ARG A 51 -0.05 -3.16 16.31
C ARG A 51 -1.29 -2.51 16.90
N LYS A 52 -1.82 -3.02 18.02
CA LYS A 52 -2.98 -2.43 18.70
C LYS A 52 -2.70 -1.01 19.18
N GLU A 53 -1.53 -0.78 19.77
CA GLU A 53 -1.13 0.55 20.22
C GLU A 53 -0.92 1.51 19.03
N LEU A 54 -0.28 1.06 17.96
CA LEU A 54 -0.08 1.90 16.76
C LEU A 54 -1.43 2.32 16.13
N ARG A 55 -2.49 1.49 16.28
CA ARG A 55 -3.84 1.83 15.81
C ARG A 55 -4.54 2.89 16.64
N THR A 56 -4.14 3.11 17.90
CA THR A 56 -4.73 4.15 18.74
C THR A 56 -4.14 5.54 18.50
N SER A 57 -3.04 5.64 17.76
CA SER A 57 -2.33 6.90 17.46
C SER A 57 -1.82 6.96 16.03
N PRO A 58 -2.71 6.87 15.02
CA PRO A 58 -2.33 6.83 13.60
C PRO A 58 -1.56 8.06 13.11
N GLU A 59 -1.71 9.19 13.79
CA GLU A 59 -1.05 10.46 13.48
C GLU A 59 0.45 10.49 13.83
N ILE A 60 0.92 9.57 14.68
CA ILE A 60 2.31 9.56 15.19
C ILE A 60 3.21 8.66 14.33
N TYR A 61 2.63 7.66 13.67
CA TYR A 61 3.39 6.61 13.00
C TYR A 61 2.96 6.49 11.54
N GLY A 62 3.90 6.42 10.61
CA GLY A 62 3.57 6.20 9.20
C GLY A 62 4.76 6.16 8.26
N TRP A 63 4.48 6.18 6.96
CA TRP A 63 5.50 6.45 5.95
C TRP A 63 5.95 7.89 6.12
N GLU A 64 7.19 8.08 6.57
CA GLU A 64 7.83 9.39 6.59
C GLU A 64 8.54 9.65 5.26
N ASN A 65 8.44 10.87 4.74
CA ASN A 65 9.32 11.32 3.67
C ASN A 65 10.66 11.83 4.23
N ASP A 66 11.60 12.18 3.35
CA ASP A 66 12.94 12.65 3.73
C ASP A 66 12.93 13.93 4.60
N GLN A 67 11.80 14.64 4.65
CA GLN A 67 11.59 15.84 5.46
C GLN A 67 10.84 15.55 6.77
N GLY A 68 10.57 14.28 7.09
CA GLY A 68 9.93 13.84 8.34
C GLY A 68 8.40 13.97 8.36
N PHE A 69 7.76 14.24 7.22
CA PHE A 69 6.30 14.28 7.16
C PHE A 69 5.71 12.88 6.93
N ILE A 70 4.67 12.54 7.70
CA ILE A 70 3.92 11.32 7.50
C ILE A 70 3.00 11.48 6.28
N VAL A 71 3.32 10.77 5.18
CA VAL A 71 2.58 10.81 3.92
C VAL A 71 1.39 9.85 3.90
N THR A 72 1.49 8.78 4.68
CA THR A 72 0.46 7.75 4.88
C THR A 72 0.57 7.23 6.32
N PRO A 73 -0.50 7.29 7.13
CA PRO A 73 -0.49 6.70 8.47
C PRO A 73 -0.18 5.20 8.41
N ALA A 74 0.54 4.68 9.41
CA ALA A 74 0.91 3.27 9.50
C ALA A 74 -0.34 2.38 9.46
N THR A 75 -1.45 2.84 10.01
CA THR A 75 -2.73 2.10 10.03
C THR A 75 -3.34 1.85 8.66
N PHE A 76 -2.97 2.63 7.64
CA PHE A 76 -3.46 2.47 6.26
C PHE A 76 -2.49 1.68 5.37
N ASP A 77 -1.21 1.57 5.77
CA ASP A 77 -0.21 0.79 5.04
C ASP A 77 0.22 -0.42 5.86
N THR A 78 -0.22 -1.58 5.39
CA THR A 78 0.01 -2.86 6.04
C THR A 78 1.49 -3.19 6.23
N TYR A 79 2.35 -2.81 5.28
CA TYR A 79 3.79 -3.03 5.42
C TYR A 79 4.36 -2.14 6.53
N VAL A 80 3.97 -0.86 6.56
CA VAL A 80 4.44 0.06 7.61
C VAL A 80 3.98 -0.37 8.99
N LEU A 81 2.70 -0.73 9.15
CA LEU A 81 2.19 -1.19 10.46
C LEU A 81 3.00 -2.38 10.97
N ASN A 82 3.17 -3.39 10.12
CA ASN A 82 3.90 -4.61 10.47
C ASN A 82 5.38 -4.32 10.75
N ARG A 83 6.02 -3.46 9.96
CA ARG A 83 7.42 -3.08 10.15
C ARG A 83 7.64 -2.34 11.47
N ILE A 84 6.83 -1.33 11.77
CA ILE A 84 6.97 -0.53 13.01
C ILE A 84 6.65 -1.41 14.23
N ALA A 85 5.56 -2.18 14.18
CA ALA A 85 5.18 -3.10 15.25
C ALA A 85 6.27 -4.14 15.51
N ALA A 86 6.79 -4.77 14.46
CA ALA A 86 7.87 -5.75 14.56
C ALA A 86 9.16 -5.14 15.12
N LYS A 87 9.54 -3.93 14.70
CA LYS A 87 10.71 -3.22 15.24
C LYS A 87 10.59 -3.00 16.75
N ARG A 88 9.42 -2.56 17.23
CA ARG A 88 9.15 -2.38 18.66
C ARG A 88 9.12 -3.71 19.42
N ALA A 89 8.50 -4.73 18.83
CA ALA A 89 8.44 -6.08 19.39
C ALA A 89 9.82 -6.72 19.54
N ILE A 90 10.71 -6.55 18.55
CA ILE A 90 12.09 -7.07 18.58
C ILE A 90 12.85 -6.60 19.82
N VAL A 91 12.69 -5.34 20.23
CA VAL A 91 13.34 -4.83 21.46
C VAL A 91 12.90 -5.65 22.69
N LYS A 92 11.58 -5.83 22.85
CA LYS A 92 11.01 -6.61 23.96
C LYS A 92 11.36 -8.09 23.88
N MET A 93 11.43 -8.65 22.66
CA MET A 93 11.82 -10.03 22.45
C MET A 93 13.29 -10.26 22.82
N ARG A 94 14.21 -9.32 22.53
CA ARG A 94 15.62 -9.43 22.92
C ARG A 94 15.83 -9.41 24.43
N GLU A 95 15.01 -8.64 25.15
CA GLU A 95 15.07 -8.60 26.62
C GLU A 95 14.56 -9.89 27.26
N ALA A 96 13.61 -10.57 26.61
CA ALA A 96 12.90 -11.71 27.18
C ALA A 96 13.34 -13.08 26.65
N LEU A 97 13.99 -13.14 25.49
CA LEU A 97 14.33 -14.37 24.76
C LEU A 97 15.81 -14.35 24.36
N GLU A 98 16.53 -15.42 24.69
CA GLU A 98 17.85 -15.76 24.12
C GLU A 98 17.72 -17.14 23.47
N PRO A 99 18.01 -17.40 22.17
CA PRO A 99 18.62 -16.58 21.10
C PRO A 99 17.75 -16.49 19.80
N ASN A 100 18.34 -15.97 18.70
CA ASN A 100 17.80 -15.81 17.32
C ASN A 100 16.91 -14.60 17.01
N ILE A 101 16.98 -13.55 17.83
CA ILE A 101 16.40 -12.25 17.49
C ILE A 101 17.49 -11.37 16.85
N PRO A 102 17.23 -10.67 15.72
CA PRO A 102 18.20 -9.78 15.10
C PRO A 102 18.69 -8.70 16.08
N ASP A 103 19.99 -8.41 16.04
CA ASP A 103 20.56 -7.28 16.78
C ASP A 103 20.07 -5.94 16.22
N GLN A 104 20.32 -4.85 16.96
CA GLN A 104 19.84 -3.51 16.61
C GLN A 104 20.31 -3.04 15.23
N ASN A 105 21.51 -3.44 14.80
CA ASN A 105 22.10 -3.04 13.54
C ASN A 105 21.51 -3.84 12.38
N ALA A 106 21.06 -5.07 12.63
CA ALA A 106 20.46 -5.97 11.66
C ALA A 106 18.94 -5.78 11.50
N VAL A 107 18.23 -5.14 12.46
CA VAL A 107 16.75 -5.03 12.43
C VAL A 107 16.22 -4.47 11.11
N SER A 108 16.82 -3.40 10.58
CA SER A 108 16.31 -2.77 9.36
C SER A 108 16.42 -3.71 8.15
N GLN A 109 17.57 -4.39 8.01
CA GLN A 109 17.78 -5.37 6.94
C GLN A 109 16.83 -6.56 7.10
N PHE A 110 16.74 -7.12 8.31
CA PHE A 110 15.85 -8.23 8.63
C PHE A 110 14.39 -7.93 8.27
N LEU A 111 13.86 -6.77 8.65
CA LEU A 111 12.48 -6.39 8.33
C LEU A 111 12.28 -6.16 6.82
N GLY A 112 13.31 -5.67 6.12
CA GLY A 112 13.31 -5.57 4.67
C GLY A 112 13.23 -6.94 4.00
N ASP A 113 14.06 -7.90 4.44
CA ASP A 113 14.08 -9.27 3.94
C ASP A 113 12.74 -9.98 4.19
N LEU A 114 12.13 -9.78 5.37
CA LEU A 114 10.80 -10.29 5.67
C LEU A 114 9.75 -9.74 4.70
N HIS A 115 9.81 -8.46 4.36
CA HIS A 115 8.87 -7.87 3.40
C HIS A 115 9.07 -8.44 2.00
N TYR A 116 10.31 -8.55 1.52
CA TYR A 116 10.62 -9.15 0.22
C TYR A 116 10.21 -10.63 0.14
N ALA A 117 10.28 -11.37 1.24
CA ALA A 117 9.78 -12.74 1.32
C ALA A 117 8.24 -12.79 1.38
N SER A 118 7.58 -11.85 2.05
CA SER A 118 6.13 -11.86 2.30
C SER A 118 5.32 -11.34 1.13
N TYR A 119 5.71 -10.21 0.55
CA TYR A 119 4.88 -9.47 -0.42
C TYR A 119 4.55 -10.24 -1.72
N PRO A 120 5.45 -11.07 -2.28
CA PRO A 120 5.12 -11.90 -3.46
C PRO A 120 4.05 -12.96 -3.18
N GLN A 121 3.85 -13.37 -1.92
CA GLN A 121 2.83 -14.36 -1.53
C GLN A 121 1.45 -13.72 -1.30
N LEU A 122 1.37 -12.39 -1.29
CA LEU A 122 0.12 -11.67 -1.06
C LEU A 122 -0.67 -11.50 -2.36
N ASP A 123 -1.77 -12.23 -2.47
CA ASP A 123 -2.76 -12.01 -3.51
C ASP A 123 -3.54 -10.69 -3.26
N PRO A 124 -3.91 -9.96 -4.33
CA PRO A 124 -4.76 -8.78 -4.20
C PRO A 124 -6.19 -9.18 -3.80
N PHE A 125 -6.72 -8.54 -2.76
CA PHE A 125 -8.12 -8.67 -2.38
C PHE A 125 -8.92 -7.59 -3.08
N TYR A 126 -9.49 -7.89 -4.25
CA TYR A 126 -10.34 -6.94 -4.97
C TYR A 126 -11.69 -6.77 -4.28
N ARG A 127 -12.19 -5.53 -4.23
CA ARG A 127 -13.51 -5.24 -3.68
C ARG A 127 -14.60 -5.91 -4.54
N PRO A 128 -15.73 -6.35 -3.93
CA PRO A 128 -16.81 -7.01 -4.68
C PRO A 128 -17.39 -6.15 -5.82
N ASP A 129 -17.46 -4.84 -5.62
CA ASP A 129 -18.00 -3.86 -6.56
C ASP A 129 -17.00 -3.42 -7.64
N ALA A 130 -15.69 -3.64 -7.46
CA ALA A 130 -14.67 -3.26 -8.43
C ALA A 130 -14.95 -3.84 -9.83
N ALA A 131 -15.34 -5.12 -9.91
CA ALA A 131 -15.66 -5.77 -11.17
C ALA A 131 -16.91 -5.21 -11.84
N TYR A 132 -17.94 -4.91 -11.04
CA TYR A 132 -19.17 -4.28 -11.52
C TYR A 132 -18.87 -2.90 -12.09
N THR A 133 -18.20 -2.03 -11.32
CA THR A 133 -17.84 -0.68 -11.73
C THR A 133 -17.02 -0.67 -13.03
N MET A 134 -16.01 -1.54 -13.15
CA MET A 134 -15.21 -1.62 -14.38
C MET A 134 -16.07 -2.00 -15.60
N ARG A 135 -17.00 -2.95 -15.46
CA ARG A 135 -17.89 -3.36 -16.56
C ARG A 135 -18.84 -2.26 -17.01
N GLU A 136 -19.32 -1.44 -16.09
CA GLU A 136 -20.21 -0.32 -16.42
C GLU A 136 -19.48 0.85 -17.10
N LEU A 137 -18.22 1.09 -16.74
CA LEU A 137 -17.45 2.23 -17.27
C LEU A 137 -16.72 1.93 -18.59
N LEU A 138 -16.33 0.68 -18.85
CA LEU A 138 -15.62 0.29 -20.08
C LEU A 138 -16.37 0.64 -21.38
N PRO A 139 -17.71 0.46 -21.48
CA PRO A 139 -18.47 0.88 -22.64
C PRO A 139 -18.43 2.41 -22.89
N LEU A 140 -18.21 3.20 -21.83
CA LEU A 140 -18.19 4.66 -21.89
C LEU A 140 -16.82 5.21 -22.31
N GLY A 141 -15.74 4.44 -22.10
CA GLY A 141 -14.42 4.90 -22.49
C GLY A 141 -13.24 4.04 -22.10
N LYS A 142 -12.12 4.70 -21.80
CA LYS A 142 -10.84 4.08 -21.47
C LYS A 142 -10.65 4.03 -19.96
N LEU A 143 -10.19 2.89 -19.44
CA LEU A 143 -9.80 2.73 -18.04
C LEU A 143 -8.27 2.74 -17.92
N VAL A 144 -7.74 3.56 -17.02
CA VAL A 144 -6.32 3.58 -16.66
C VAL A 144 -6.21 3.25 -15.18
N ILE A 145 -5.54 2.15 -14.85
CA ILE A 145 -5.28 1.74 -13.46
C ILE A 145 -3.86 2.17 -13.09
N VAL A 146 -3.73 2.97 -12.04
CA VAL A 146 -2.46 3.54 -11.59
C VAL A 146 -2.05 2.93 -10.25
N SER A 147 -0.83 2.36 -10.16
CA SER A 147 -0.30 1.80 -8.91
C SER A 147 1.16 2.22 -8.67
N SER A 148 1.59 2.15 -7.41
CA SER A 148 3.02 2.28 -7.05
C SER A 148 3.83 1.05 -7.48
N SER A 149 3.18 -0.10 -7.73
CA SER A 149 3.82 -1.32 -8.21
C SER A 149 4.38 -1.17 -9.63
N LYS A 150 5.35 -2.01 -10.01
CA LYS A 150 5.80 -2.12 -11.41
C LYS A 150 4.62 -2.56 -12.31
N PRO A 151 4.49 -2.03 -13.54
CA PRO A 151 3.38 -2.36 -14.43
C PRO A 151 3.19 -3.87 -14.63
N ASP A 152 4.26 -4.61 -14.95
CA ASP A 152 4.20 -6.05 -15.20
C ASP A 152 3.77 -6.86 -13.97
N HIS A 153 4.20 -6.42 -12.79
CA HIS A 153 3.82 -7.03 -11.51
C HIS A 153 2.33 -6.83 -11.23
N LEU A 154 1.84 -5.60 -11.44
CA LEU A 154 0.42 -5.30 -11.31
C LEU A 154 -0.41 -6.08 -12.34
N LEU A 155 0.02 -6.14 -13.60
CA LEU A 155 -0.65 -6.90 -14.64
C LEU A 155 -0.76 -8.39 -14.27
N THR A 156 0.33 -8.98 -13.77
CA THR A 156 0.34 -10.38 -13.31
C THR A 156 -0.71 -10.62 -12.22
N LYS A 157 -0.86 -9.69 -11.28
CA LYS A 157 -1.87 -9.75 -10.19
C LYS A 157 -3.30 -9.45 -10.66
N LEU A 158 -3.46 -8.55 -11.63
CA LEU A 158 -4.76 -8.09 -12.14
C LEU A 158 -5.40 -9.08 -13.12
N GLN A 159 -4.60 -9.76 -13.94
CA GLN A 159 -5.09 -10.68 -14.98
C GLN A 159 -6.01 -11.79 -14.45
N PRO A 160 -5.71 -12.49 -13.34
CA PRO A 160 -6.63 -13.47 -12.76
C PRO A 160 -7.99 -12.87 -12.39
N PHE A 161 -8.00 -11.66 -11.82
CA PHE A 161 -9.24 -10.96 -11.46
C PHE A 161 -10.06 -10.59 -12.70
N LEU A 162 -9.43 -10.03 -13.73
CA LEU A 162 -10.12 -9.69 -14.98
C LEU A 162 -10.72 -10.92 -15.65
N ARG A 163 -9.95 -12.01 -15.76
CA ARG A 163 -10.39 -13.30 -16.32
C ARG A 163 -11.56 -13.89 -15.55
N LYS A 164 -11.47 -13.95 -14.22
CA LYS A 164 -12.54 -14.46 -13.35
C LYS A 164 -13.85 -13.69 -13.53
N ASN A 165 -13.77 -12.41 -13.86
CA ASN A 165 -14.92 -11.52 -13.99
C ASN A 165 -15.37 -11.27 -15.44
N ASN A 166 -14.81 -12.00 -16.41
CA ASN A 166 -15.08 -11.85 -17.84
C ASN A 166 -14.85 -10.43 -18.38
N ILE A 167 -13.79 -9.77 -17.91
CA ILE A 167 -13.39 -8.43 -18.35
C ILE A 167 -12.22 -8.58 -19.32
N PHE A 168 -12.52 -8.53 -20.62
CA PHE A 168 -11.54 -8.65 -21.70
C PHE A 168 -11.68 -7.44 -22.61
N ASP A 169 -10.94 -6.37 -22.33
CA ASP A 169 -11.04 -5.12 -23.10
C ASP A 169 -9.66 -4.46 -23.22
N ASP A 170 -9.26 -4.17 -24.46
CA ASP A 170 -8.02 -3.46 -24.79
C ASP A 170 -8.04 -1.98 -24.35
N ASN A 171 -9.21 -1.46 -23.92
CA ASN A 171 -9.36 -0.16 -23.31
C ASN A 171 -8.88 -0.11 -21.84
N ILE A 172 -8.38 -1.21 -21.26
CA ILE A 172 -7.74 -1.22 -19.94
C ILE A 172 -6.23 -1.01 -20.10
N GLU A 173 -5.72 0.05 -19.50
CA GLU A 173 -4.29 0.35 -19.43
C GLU A 173 -3.81 0.33 -17.97
N VAL A 174 -2.60 -0.18 -17.74
CA VAL A 174 -1.95 -0.16 -16.44
C VAL A 174 -0.75 0.78 -16.46
N ARG A 175 -0.69 1.70 -15.50
CA ARG A 175 0.44 2.60 -15.23
C ARG A 175 1.01 2.32 -13.86
N GLY A 176 2.21 1.75 -13.84
CA GLY A 176 2.94 1.46 -12.60
C GLY A 176 3.94 2.54 -12.20
N ASN A 177 4.73 2.24 -11.17
CA ASN A 177 5.81 3.09 -10.64
C ASN A 177 5.34 4.50 -10.25
N ALA A 178 4.08 4.67 -9.88
CA ALA A 178 3.55 5.98 -9.52
C ALA A 178 4.13 6.54 -8.21
N GLN A 179 4.74 5.67 -7.38
CA GLN A 179 5.42 5.99 -6.13
C GLN A 179 4.65 7.04 -5.31
N LYS A 180 3.37 6.76 -5.04
CA LYS A 180 2.40 7.76 -4.52
C LYS A 180 2.75 8.31 -3.14
N HIS A 181 3.64 7.62 -2.43
CA HIS A 181 4.18 8.03 -1.13
C HIS A 181 5.30 9.08 -1.27
N LEU A 182 5.94 9.22 -2.43
CA LEU A 182 6.98 10.22 -2.63
C LEU A 182 6.37 11.60 -2.84
N ILE A 183 6.86 12.55 -2.05
CA ILE A 183 6.52 13.97 -2.15
C ILE A 183 7.69 14.67 -2.83
N SER A 184 7.41 15.50 -3.82
CA SER A 184 8.37 16.36 -4.52
C SER A 184 8.16 17.81 -4.06
N PRO A 185 8.92 18.33 -3.09
CA PRO A 185 8.72 19.69 -2.61
C PRO A 185 8.86 20.76 -3.69
N ASN A 186 9.68 20.51 -4.71
CA ASN A 186 9.91 21.46 -5.80
C ASN A 186 8.85 21.40 -6.92
N TRP A 187 7.86 20.50 -6.83
CA TRP A 187 6.81 20.37 -7.83
C TRP A 187 5.65 21.33 -7.55
N GLU A 188 5.80 22.58 -7.98
CA GLU A 188 4.91 23.70 -7.63
C GLU A 188 3.61 23.79 -8.46
N ARG A 189 3.28 22.75 -9.24
CA ARG A 189 2.03 22.71 -10.04
C ARG A 189 0.77 22.62 -9.20
N VAL A 190 0.88 22.19 -7.95
CA VAL A 190 -0.20 22.11 -6.97
C VAL A 190 0.23 22.73 -5.64
N PRO A 191 -0.72 23.17 -4.79
CA PRO A 191 -0.40 23.59 -3.43
C PRO A 191 0.40 22.53 -2.67
N TRP A 192 1.14 22.94 -1.65
CA TRP A 192 1.88 22.00 -0.80
C TRP A 192 0.94 20.97 -0.15
N SER A 193 -0.12 21.47 0.47
CA SER A 193 -1.13 20.67 1.15
C SER A 193 -2.53 21.25 0.96
N MET A 194 -3.54 20.47 1.34
CA MET A 194 -4.90 20.95 1.56
C MET A 194 -5.55 20.26 2.77
N LYS A 195 -6.59 20.89 3.32
CA LYS A 195 -7.49 20.24 4.28
C LYS A 195 -8.69 19.67 3.55
N LEU A 196 -9.02 18.42 3.83
CA LEU A 196 -10.22 17.76 3.32
C LEU A 196 -11.24 17.60 4.46
N PRO A 197 -12.54 17.85 4.19
CA PRO A 197 -13.59 17.55 5.16
C PRO A 197 -13.51 16.08 5.61
N GLY A 198 -13.56 15.85 6.92
CA GLY A 198 -13.45 14.50 7.51
C GLY A 198 -12.01 14.03 7.77
N LEU A 199 -10.99 14.83 7.44
CA LEU A 199 -9.59 14.62 7.78
C LEU A 199 -9.04 15.80 8.59
N ASP A 200 -9.78 16.24 9.61
CA ASP A 200 -9.51 17.51 10.30
C ASP A 200 -8.18 17.52 11.08
N THR A 201 -7.69 16.34 11.48
CA THR A 201 -6.49 16.16 12.30
C THR A 201 -5.19 16.24 11.51
N ARG A 202 -5.22 16.20 10.18
CA ARG A 202 -4.00 16.25 9.35
C ARG A 202 -4.22 16.91 8.00
N ASP A 203 -3.14 17.47 7.47
CA ASP A 203 -3.12 17.99 6.11
C ASP A 203 -2.88 16.86 5.09
N VAL A 204 -3.46 16.99 3.89
CA VAL A 204 -3.21 16.11 2.76
C VAL A 204 -2.13 16.72 1.88
N LEU A 205 -0.98 16.06 1.78
CA LEU A 205 0.14 16.49 0.96
C LEU A 205 -0.13 16.18 -0.53
N LEU A 206 -0.11 17.22 -1.36
CA LEU A 206 -0.56 17.12 -2.76
C LEU A 206 0.59 16.97 -3.76
N ARG A 207 1.81 17.38 -3.42
CA ARG A 207 2.95 17.43 -4.36
C ARG A 207 3.54 16.05 -4.66
N ARG A 208 2.76 15.17 -5.30
CA ARG A 208 3.13 13.80 -5.72
C ARG A 208 3.45 13.80 -7.20
N GLU A 209 4.63 14.28 -7.57
CA GLU A 209 5.01 14.54 -8.97
C GLU A 209 4.92 13.32 -9.87
N ASN A 210 5.34 12.15 -9.41
CA ASN A 210 5.32 10.93 -10.22
C ASN A 210 3.88 10.54 -10.59
N TYR A 211 2.97 10.58 -9.62
CA TYR A 211 1.54 10.36 -9.86
C TYR A 211 0.96 11.46 -10.76
N GLY A 212 1.23 12.72 -10.46
CA GLY A 212 0.75 13.86 -11.24
C GLY A 212 1.22 13.82 -12.70
N SER A 213 2.48 13.43 -12.93
CA SER A 213 3.06 13.29 -14.26
C SER A 213 2.39 12.18 -15.07
N ILE A 214 2.05 11.06 -14.43
CA ILE A 214 1.23 10.01 -15.06
C ILE A 214 -0.11 10.60 -15.50
N ILE A 215 -0.84 11.29 -14.62
CA ILE A 215 -2.15 11.90 -14.94
C ILE A 215 -2.03 12.91 -16.10
N LEU A 216 -1.03 13.80 -16.03
CA LEU A 216 -0.80 14.82 -17.07
C LEU A 216 -0.43 14.21 -18.42
N SER A 217 0.29 13.08 -18.43
CA SER A 217 0.68 12.38 -19.66
C SER A 217 -0.50 11.77 -20.44
N LEU A 218 -1.68 11.63 -19.81
CA LEU A 218 -2.86 11.05 -20.45
C LEU A 218 -3.50 11.98 -21.49
N GLY A 219 -3.10 13.26 -21.55
CA GLY A 219 -3.45 14.18 -22.65
C GLY A 219 -4.92 14.61 -22.73
N GLN A 220 -5.76 14.18 -21.78
CA GLN A 220 -7.17 14.56 -21.67
C GLN A 220 -7.57 14.64 -20.20
N ARG A 221 -8.63 15.38 -19.89
CA ARG A 221 -9.14 15.52 -18.52
C ARG A 221 -9.77 14.20 -18.06
N PRO A 222 -9.22 13.52 -17.04
CA PRO A 222 -9.78 12.26 -16.57
C PRO A 222 -10.86 12.48 -15.50
N TYR A 223 -11.76 11.50 -15.39
CA TYR A 223 -12.51 11.21 -14.17
C TYR A 223 -11.61 10.39 -13.24
N ILE A 224 -11.17 10.99 -12.14
CA ILE A 224 -10.29 10.32 -11.17
C ILE A 224 -11.17 9.64 -10.11
N ILE A 225 -10.93 8.34 -9.91
CA ILE A 225 -11.63 7.49 -8.96
C ILE A 225 -10.59 7.03 -7.93
N VAL A 226 -10.77 7.50 -6.69
CA VAL A 226 -9.91 7.26 -5.52
C VAL A 226 -10.75 6.78 -4.36
#